data_AF-A0A812IQA5-F1
#
_entry.id   AF-A0A812IQA5-F1
#
_cell.length_a   1.000
_cell.length_b   1.000
_cell.length_c   1.000
_cell.angle_alpha   90.00
_cell.angle_beta   90.00
_cell.angle_gamma   90.00
#
_symmetry.space_group_name_H-M   'P 1'
#
loop_
_entity.id
_entity.type
_entity.pdbx_description
1 polymer ?
#
loop_
_entity_poly.entity_id
_entity_poly.type
_entity_poly.pdbx_seq_one_letter_code
_entity_poly.pdbx_strand_id
1 'polypeptide(L)'
;MTSSAFKCSTEEKGTDDARTPFFYPAFNDSHWPISAEQQEGCCPWRDPRDIWGRLNARWIGLNPLTFVNISGPRNFNCRYRIPGDTVPTNLPATETVQADVLVPTLNVSAVQLSTSVTKMTVTVDRTANAYCGIIDARYQLRTPTHNELKRWGSGLQNLQGELYIFQLIDGAEFTSRELNATVLYRVDVEDEEACEAQCLRYEECVALEYYAFGTHPQTGTNCKLINGTYNTSERLDPSMLASFIQKFKVLTRPPHTVTVSGLLFPATVYNVYCSVEDPITGNHSTWAKIASQVFSERSEGCFDCGNTAPPSIYIRGGWAGTETIGVVAGASATGRLFCHAFVQNSSFSPTVSPAAIRNGNYFGILTSTSNTIAITIADLQPGMPHIVACMAESDSGAESTQSQVDLTRREISTESTEVTISSMRITRESLLLGDEITVTTQMTNVGYLWCESFPSLNMRQLGVPDGATLQDIAPKQKVITIQEVSAVAFPELDRNTSYDVWCTGEYNDFQNDEGGQ
;
A
#
# COMPACT_ATOMS: atom_id res chain seq x y z
N MET A 1 -27.10 -26.15 -13.70
CA MET A 1 -25.68 -26.13 -13.27
C MET A 1 -25.40 -24.69 -12.87
N THR A 2 -25.60 -24.38 -11.60
CA THR A 2 -25.78 -23.02 -11.11
C THR A 2 -24.45 -22.38 -10.71
N SER A 3 -24.00 -21.45 -11.55
CA SER A 3 -23.67 -20.07 -11.19
C SER A 3 -23.57 -19.74 -9.68
N SER A 4 -22.36 -19.79 -9.13
CA SER A 4 -21.90 -18.95 -8.01
C SER A 4 -20.50 -19.40 -7.60
N ALA A 5 -19.45 -18.76 -8.12
CA ALA A 5 -18.13 -18.87 -7.51
C ALA A 5 -18.17 -18.11 -6.17
N PHE A 6 -18.51 -18.85 -5.12
CA PHE A 6 -18.57 -18.50 -3.69
C PHE A 6 -19.67 -17.54 -3.25
N LYS A 7 -20.91 -18.05 -3.17
CA LYS A 7 -21.85 -17.59 -2.15
C LYS A 7 -21.51 -18.28 -0.83
N CYS A 8 -20.99 -17.54 0.15
CA CYS A 8 -21.17 -17.95 1.54
C CYS A 8 -22.52 -17.41 2.00
N SER A 9 -23.49 -18.29 2.21
CA SER A 9 -24.72 -17.91 2.92
C SER A 9 -24.41 -17.80 4.41
N THR A 10 -24.66 -16.64 5.00
CA THR A 10 -25.12 -16.60 6.38
C THR A 10 -26.57 -17.09 6.37
N GLU A 11 -26.79 -18.41 6.54
CA GLU A 11 -28.07 -18.81 7.14
C GLU A 11 -28.03 -18.27 8.56
N GLU A 12 -28.76 -17.18 8.79
CA GLU A 12 -29.23 -16.85 10.11
C GLU A 12 -30.23 -17.96 10.49
N LYS A 13 -29.76 -18.94 11.26
CA LYS A 13 -30.64 -19.89 11.93
C LYS A 13 -30.49 -19.73 13.42
N GLY A 14 -31.49 -19.06 13.98
CA GLY A 14 -32.09 -19.40 15.24
C GLY A 14 -31.20 -19.17 16.45
N THR A 15 -31.56 -18.13 17.20
CA THR A 15 -31.55 -18.17 18.67
C THR A 15 -31.75 -19.60 19.20
N ASP A 16 -30.88 -20.00 20.13
CA ASP A 16 -30.92 -21.23 20.94
C ASP A 16 -30.09 -22.43 20.44
N ASP A 17 -28.75 -22.33 20.42
CA ASP A 17 -27.94 -23.38 21.05
C ASP A 17 -26.48 -22.95 21.29
N ALA A 18 -26.03 -22.96 22.54
CA ALA A 18 -24.67 -22.61 22.95
C ALA A 18 -23.63 -23.72 22.65
N ARG A 19 -23.84 -24.55 21.62
CA ARG A 19 -23.07 -25.79 21.38
C ARG A 19 -22.85 -26.15 19.92
N THR A 20 -22.46 -25.21 19.06
CA THR A 20 -21.78 -25.60 17.81
C THR A 20 -20.39 -26.17 18.14
N PRO A 21 -20.09 -27.45 17.80
CA PRO A 21 -18.93 -28.18 18.30
C PRO A 21 -17.60 -27.87 17.56
N PHE A 22 -17.52 -26.77 16.82
CA PHE A 22 -16.32 -26.37 16.07
C PHE A 22 -15.74 -25.03 16.52
N PHE A 23 -15.99 -24.68 17.79
CA PHE A 23 -15.24 -23.64 18.50
C PHE A 23 -14.16 -24.36 19.32
N TYR A 24 -12.91 -24.38 18.85
CA TYR A 24 -11.78 -24.85 19.65
C TYR A 24 -11.13 -23.67 20.38
N PRO A 25 -11.37 -23.49 21.69
CA PRO A 25 -10.84 -22.35 22.45
C PRO A 25 -9.32 -22.42 22.66
N ALA A 26 -8.68 -23.54 22.29
CA ALA A 26 -7.29 -23.83 22.58
C ALA A 26 -6.28 -23.17 21.61
N PHE A 27 -6.73 -22.63 20.48
CA PHE A 27 -5.89 -21.85 19.56
C PHE A 27 -6.04 -20.35 19.83
N ASN A 28 -5.77 -19.94 21.07
CA ASN A 28 -5.46 -18.56 21.39
C ASN A 28 -4.00 -18.30 21.01
N ASP A 29 -3.73 -18.18 19.72
CA ASP A 29 -2.48 -17.61 19.24
C ASP A 29 -2.70 -16.10 19.19
N SER A 30 -2.21 -15.41 20.23
CA SER A 30 -2.49 -14.01 20.57
C SER A 30 -2.01 -12.97 19.55
N HIS A 31 -1.68 -13.40 18.34
CA HIS A 31 -1.11 -12.57 17.28
C HIS A 31 -2.00 -12.48 16.02
N TRP A 32 -3.20 -13.10 15.99
CA TRP A 32 -4.10 -13.04 14.83
C TRP A 32 -5.59 -13.11 15.22
N PRO A 33 -6.51 -12.46 14.48
CA PRO A 33 -7.94 -12.59 14.71
C PRO A 33 -8.49 -14.00 14.39
N ILE A 34 -9.62 -14.34 15.03
CA ILE A 34 -10.25 -15.68 15.03
C ILE A 34 -10.56 -16.16 13.60
N SER A 35 -10.10 -17.37 13.28
CA SER A 35 -10.47 -18.11 12.06
C SER A 35 -11.81 -18.82 12.26
N ALA A 36 -12.76 -18.65 11.34
CA ALA A 36 -13.91 -19.55 11.21
C ALA A 36 -13.58 -20.67 10.21
N GLU A 37 -13.88 -21.91 10.57
CA GLU A 37 -13.66 -23.07 9.68
C GLU A 37 -14.82 -23.19 8.67
N GLN A 38 -14.50 -23.37 7.38
CA GLN A 38 -15.47 -23.66 6.31
C GLN A 38 -15.18 -25.01 5.64
N GLN A 39 -16.22 -25.60 5.02
CA GLN A 39 -16.18 -26.93 4.40
C GLN A 39 -15.13 -27.07 3.28
N GLU A 40 -14.64 -28.30 3.10
CA GLU A 40 -13.49 -28.71 2.27
C GLU A 40 -13.48 -28.19 0.82
N GLY A 41 -14.65 -27.91 0.23
CA GLY A 41 -14.75 -27.42 -1.14
C GLY A 41 -14.29 -25.96 -1.38
N CYS A 42 -14.08 -25.17 -0.32
CA CYS A 42 -13.73 -23.74 -0.43
C CYS A 42 -12.22 -23.44 -0.37
N CYS A 43 -11.39 -24.46 -0.15
CA CYS A 43 -9.94 -24.31 0.09
C CYS A 43 -9.11 -25.21 -0.84
N PRO A 44 -8.48 -24.67 -1.90
CA PRO A 44 -7.67 -25.45 -2.85
C PRO A 44 -6.53 -26.27 -2.21
N TRP A 45 -6.10 -25.91 -1.00
CA TRP A 45 -5.04 -26.58 -0.25
C TRP A 45 -5.51 -27.71 0.67
N ARG A 46 -6.83 -27.95 0.77
CA ARG A 46 -7.38 -29.15 1.40
C ARG A 46 -7.48 -30.34 0.43
N ASP A 47 -7.09 -30.18 -0.85
CA ASP A 47 -6.80 -31.28 -1.77
C ASP A 47 -5.30 -31.61 -1.73
N PRO A 48 -4.88 -32.65 -0.98
CA PRO A 48 -3.47 -32.96 -0.77
C PRO A 48 -2.82 -33.68 -1.96
N ARG A 49 -3.56 -34.01 -3.03
CA ARG A 49 -3.07 -34.88 -4.11
C ARG A 49 -2.81 -34.14 -5.42
N ASP A 50 -3.79 -33.41 -5.95
CA ASP A 50 -3.74 -33.01 -7.36
C ASP A 50 -3.31 -31.56 -7.62
N ILE A 51 -3.52 -30.64 -6.67
CA ILE A 51 -3.34 -29.21 -6.93
C ILE A 51 -1.89 -28.76 -6.69
N TRP A 52 -1.20 -29.28 -5.67
CA TRP A 52 0.19 -28.92 -5.37
C TRP A 52 1.20 -29.36 -6.44
N GLY A 53 0.91 -30.47 -7.12
CA GLY A 53 1.67 -30.92 -8.28
C GLY A 53 1.56 -29.96 -9.47
N ARG A 54 0.40 -29.32 -9.65
CA ARG A 54 0.15 -28.34 -10.72
C ARG A 54 0.80 -26.99 -10.47
N LEU A 55 0.99 -26.60 -9.20
CA LEU A 55 1.66 -25.36 -8.78
C LEU A 55 3.20 -25.48 -8.71
N ASN A 56 3.77 -26.63 -9.08
CA ASN A 56 5.20 -26.95 -9.00
C ASN A 56 5.84 -26.70 -7.61
N ALA A 57 5.02 -26.69 -6.54
CA ALA A 57 5.41 -26.39 -5.16
C ALA A 57 5.57 -27.67 -4.31
N ARG A 58 6.32 -28.64 -4.82
CA ARG A 58 6.45 -30.01 -4.26
C ARG A 58 7.06 -30.09 -2.86
N TRP A 59 7.70 -29.02 -2.40
CA TRP A 59 8.37 -28.86 -1.12
C TRP A 59 7.42 -28.51 0.04
N ILE A 60 6.18 -28.13 -0.29
CA ILE A 60 5.13 -27.74 0.66
C ILE A 60 4.13 -28.90 0.92
N GLY A 61 4.05 -29.85 -0.02
CA GLY A 61 3.13 -30.99 0.01
C GLY A 61 3.66 -32.26 0.70
N LEU A 62 2.80 -33.27 0.79
CA LEU A 62 3.15 -34.61 1.28
C LEU A 62 4.17 -35.28 0.35
N ASN A 63 5.11 -36.04 0.92
CA ASN A 63 5.91 -36.96 0.12
C ASN A 63 4.99 -38.05 -0.45
N PRO A 64 4.87 -38.20 -1.78
CA PRO A 64 3.95 -39.16 -2.38
C PRO A 64 4.29 -40.62 -2.06
N LEU A 65 5.53 -40.91 -1.64
CA LEU A 65 5.98 -42.26 -1.30
C LEU A 65 5.70 -42.66 0.15
N THR A 66 5.60 -41.70 1.07
CA THR A 66 5.47 -41.97 2.51
C THR A 66 4.24 -41.36 3.15
N PHE A 67 3.48 -40.52 2.43
CA PHE A 67 2.33 -39.76 2.97
C PHE A 67 2.67 -38.93 4.23
N VAL A 68 3.95 -38.64 4.45
CA VAL A 68 4.43 -37.76 5.52
C VAL A 68 4.81 -36.42 4.90
N ASN A 69 4.45 -35.32 5.57
CA ASN A 69 4.81 -33.99 5.12
C ASN A 69 6.33 -33.82 5.19
N ILE A 70 6.97 -33.48 4.06
CA ILE A 70 8.42 -33.30 3.93
C ILE A 70 8.91 -32.17 4.85
N SER A 71 8.01 -31.23 5.17
CA SER A 71 8.28 -30.04 5.99
C SER A 71 7.67 -30.09 7.40
N GLY A 72 7.19 -31.26 7.85
CA GLY A 72 6.44 -31.42 9.12
C GLY A 72 4.96 -30.99 9.01
N PRO A 73 4.12 -31.22 10.03
CA PRO A 73 2.69 -30.90 9.96
C PRO A 73 2.49 -29.39 9.80
N ARG A 74 1.99 -28.95 8.63
CA ARG A 74 1.61 -27.57 8.35
C ARG A 74 0.12 -27.51 8.05
N ASN A 75 -0.62 -26.69 8.81
CA ASN A 75 -2.02 -26.39 8.56
C ASN A 75 -2.13 -25.12 7.72
N PHE A 76 -2.89 -25.17 6.63
CA PHE A 76 -3.13 -24.05 5.72
C PHE A 76 -4.57 -23.55 5.90
N ASN A 77 -4.76 -22.27 6.21
CA ASN A 77 -6.08 -21.68 6.49
C ASN A 77 -6.51 -20.69 5.39
N CYS A 78 -7.76 -20.84 4.89
CA CYS A 78 -8.42 -19.95 3.92
C CYS A 78 -8.66 -18.55 4.46
N ARG A 79 -8.35 -17.56 3.62
CA ARG A 79 -8.66 -16.14 3.83
C ARG A 79 -9.38 -15.64 2.58
N TYR A 80 -10.51 -14.95 2.77
CA TYR A 80 -11.38 -14.46 1.70
C TYR A 80 -10.71 -13.42 0.80
N ARG A 81 -11.23 -13.25 -0.43
CA ARG A 81 -10.91 -12.16 -1.34
C ARG A 81 -11.95 -11.05 -1.17
N ILE A 82 -11.57 -9.88 -0.66
CA ILE A 82 -12.37 -8.65 -0.73
C ILE A 82 -11.63 -7.69 -1.66
N PRO A 83 -12.26 -7.07 -2.67
CA PRO A 83 -11.60 -6.14 -3.58
C PRO A 83 -11.03 -4.92 -2.85
N GLY A 84 -9.86 -4.45 -3.31
CA GLY A 84 -9.04 -3.43 -2.65
C GLY A 84 -9.67 -2.04 -2.49
N ASP A 85 -10.77 -1.76 -3.18
CA ASP A 85 -11.36 -0.42 -3.26
C ASP A 85 -12.73 -0.30 -2.58
N THR A 86 -13.25 -1.39 -2.01
CA THR A 86 -14.46 -1.29 -1.19
C THR A 86 -14.13 -0.59 0.12
N VAL A 87 -14.44 0.71 0.22
CA VAL A 87 -14.75 1.35 1.50
C VAL A 87 -15.68 0.39 2.23
N PRO A 88 -15.32 -0.15 3.41
CA PRO A 88 -16.20 -1.10 4.08
C PRO A 88 -17.49 -0.35 4.42
N THR A 89 -18.56 -0.59 3.67
CA THR A 89 -19.83 0.15 3.77
C THR A 89 -20.57 -0.11 5.08
N ASN A 90 -20.04 -1.02 5.92
CA ASN A 90 -20.55 -1.35 7.25
C ASN A 90 -19.38 -1.71 8.18
N LEU A 91 -18.54 -0.73 8.54
CA LEU A 91 -17.59 -0.93 9.64
C LEU A 91 -18.33 -1.17 10.96
N PRO A 92 -17.81 -2.02 11.87
CA PRO A 92 -18.42 -2.24 13.18
C PRO A 92 -18.58 -0.92 13.93
N ALA A 93 -19.65 -0.76 14.73
CA ALA A 93 -19.88 0.45 15.51
C ALA A 93 -18.68 0.82 16.40
N THR A 94 -17.95 -0.17 16.92
CA THR A 94 -16.73 0.02 17.71
C THR A 94 -15.57 0.63 16.93
N GLU A 95 -15.60 0.57 15.60
CA GLU A 95 -14.63 1.21 14.72
C GLU A 95 -15.10 2.60 14.27
N THR A 96 -16.40 2.83 14.09
CA THR A 96 -16.91 4.10 13.56
C THR A 96 -17.20 5.15 14.62
N VAL A 97 -17.51 4.75 15.86
CA VAL A 97 -17.92 5.69 16.93
C VAL A 97 -16.73 6.49 17.47
N GLN A 98 -15.54 5.91 17.49
CA GLN A 98 -14.31 6.53 18.02
C GLN A 98 -13.34 6.98 16.92
N ALA A 99 -13.68 6.76 15.65
CA ALA A 99 -12.88 7.23 14.53
C ALA A 99 -12.97 8.75 14.40
N ASP A 100 -11.83 9.44 14.56
CA ASP A 100 -11.76 10.90 14.54
C ASP A 100 -10.54 11.37 13.72
N VAL A 101 -10.69 12.46 12.97
CA VAL A 101 -9.61 13.10 12.22
C VAL A 101 -8.69 13.92 13.12
N LEU A 102 -9.16 14.33 14.30
CA LEU A 102 -8.45 15.16 15.27
C LEU A 102 -7.58 14.36 16.26
N VAL A 103 -7.39 13.05 16.04
CA VAL A 103 -6.45 12.25 16.81
C VAL A 103 -5.00 12.68 16.57
N PRO A 104 -4.04 12.29 17.45
CA PRO A 104 -2.62 12.53 17.21
C PRO A 104 -2.17 12.13 15.81
N THR A 105 -1.14 12.78 15.31
CA THR A 105 -0.56 12.51 13.99
C THR A 105 0.70 11.71 14.15
N LEU A 106 0.74 10.53 13.51
CA LEU A 106 1.93 9.69 13.44
C LEU A 106 2.59 9.83 12.08
N ASN A 107 3.91 10.04 12.12
CA ASN A 107 4.77 10.04 10.95
C ASN A 107 5.79 8.91 11.08
N VAL A 108 5.80 8.00 10.10
CA VAL A 108 6.84 6.98 9.97
C VAL A 108 8.01 7.58 9.18
N SER A 109 9.17 7.63 9.79
CA SER A 109 10.40 8.23 9.21
C SER A 109 11.31 7.19 8.56
N ALA A 110 11.28 5.95 9.05
CA ALA A 110 12.06 4.84 8.50
C ALA A 110 11.37 3.50 8.80
N VAL A 111 11.47 2.57 7.85
CA VAL A 111 11.03 1.18 8.00
C VAL A 111 12.18 0.28 7.57
N GLN A 112 12.58 -0.64 8.44
CA GLN A 112 13.63 -1.62 8.20
C GLN A 112 13.03 -3.02 8.30
N LEU A 113 12.87 -3.70 7.16
CA LEU A 113 12.34 -5.05 7.10
C LEU A 113 13.49 -6.07 7.00
N SER A 114 13.68 -6.88 8.03
CA SER A 114 14.50 -8.09 7.93
C SER A 114 13.64 -9.35 7.93
N THR A 115 14.23 -10.50 7.59
CA THR A 115 13.54 -11.80 7.61
C THR A 115 13.08 -12.25 8.99
N SER A 116 13.51 -11.57 10.07
CA SER A 116 13.21 -11.96 11.46
C SER A 116 12.58 -10.84 12.30
N VAL A 117 12.97 -9.59 12.04
CA VAL A 117 12.55 -8.43 12.81
C VAL A 117 12.32 -7.25 11.88
N THR A 118 11.14 -6.64 11.98
CA THR A 118 10.91 -5.33 11.40
C THR A 118 11.03 -4.26 12.46
N LYS A 119 11.74 -3.18 12.13
CA LYS A 119 11.81 -1.97 12.96
C LYS A 119 11.26 -0.79 12.21
N MET A 120 10.47 0.02 12.89
CA MET A 120 9.87 1.22 12.32
C MET A 120 10.16 2.39 13.26
N THR A 121 10.70 3.47 12.73
CA THR A 121 10.95 4.69 13.49
C THR A 121 9.80 5.66 13.26
N VAL A 122 9.04 5.92 14.31
CA VAL A 122 7.84 6.76 14.28
C VAL A 122 8.00 7.99 15.17
N THR A 123 7.37 9.09 14.79
CA THR A 123 7.25 10.30 15.61
C THR A 123 5.77 10.66 15.72
N VAL A 124 5.39 11.27 16.84
CA VAL A 124 4.02 11.74 17.07
C VAL A 124 4.03 13.22 17.46
N ASP A 125 2.98 13.95 17.10
CA ASP A 125 2.84 15.39 17.40
C ASP A 125 2.47 15.63 18.87
N ARG A 126 1.65 14.77 19.47
CA ARG A 126 1.25 14.78 20.88
C ARG A 126 1.17 13.37 21.43
N THR A 127 0.97 13.25 22.74
CA THR A 127 0.94 11.94 23.41
C THR A 127 -0.06 10.98 22.77
N ALA A 128 0.39 9.78 22.40
CA ALA A 128 -0.40 8.83 21.62
C ALA A 128 -0.07 7.36 21.95
N ASN A 129 -1.02 6.47 21.72
CA ASN A 129 -0.77 5.04 21.54
C ASN A 129 -0.68 4.75 20.05
N ALA A 130 0.31 4.00 19.60
CA ALA A 130 0.48 3.61 18.21
C ALA A 130 0.42 2.09 18.05
N TYR A 131 -0.28 1.64 17.02
CA TYR A 131 -0.39 0.23 16.66
C TYR A 131 -0.02 0.07 15.20
N CYS A 132 1.03 -0.69 14.92
CA CYS A 132 1.52 -0.89 13.57
C CYS A 132 1.60 -2.38 13.22
N GLY A 133 1.14 -2.72 12.03
CA GLY A 133 1.04 -4.08 11.54
C GLY A 133 1.64 -4.21 10.15
N ILE A 134 2.13 -5.40 9.84
CA ILE A 134 2.82 -5.74 8.60
C ILE A 134 2.05 -6.83 7.88
N ILE A 135 1.75 -6.59 6.60
CA ILE A 135 1.02 -7.53 5.74
C ILE A 135 1.86 -7.77 4.50
N ASP A 136 2.07 -9.03 4.13
CA ASP A 136 2.69 -9.36 2.85
C ASP A 136 1.84 -8.75 1.73
N ALA A 137 2.45 -7.93 0.86
CA ALA A 137 1.73 -7.20 -0.18
C ALA A 137 0.98 -8.15 -1.13
N ARG A 138 1.42 -9.42 -1.26
CA ARG A 138 0.73 -10.45 -2.06
C ARG A 138 -0.60 -10.89 -1.47
N TYR A 139 -0.75 -10.76 -0.15
CA TYR A 139 -1.92 -11.18 0.60
C TYR A 139 -2.71 -9.99 1.16
N GLN A 140 -2.36 -8.76 0.80
CA GLN A 140 -3.11 -7.59 1.21
C GLN A 140 -4.43 -7.53 0.44
N LEU A 141 -5.53 -7.64 1.17
CA LEU A 141 -6.89 -7.66 0.62
C LEU A 141 -7.56 -6.28 0.72
N ARG A 142 -7.31 -5.56 1.81
CA ARG A 142 -7.73 -4.17 2.06
C ARG A 142 -6.84 -3.55 3.13
N THR A 143 -6.92 -2.25 3.29
CA THR A 143 -6.33 -1.57 4.46
C THR A 143 -6.97 -2.10 5.75
N PRO A 144 -6.16 -2.47 6.77
CA PRO A 144 -6.67 -2.89 8.08
C PRO A 144 -7.33 -1.72 8.83
N THR A 145 -8.27 -2.03 9.72
CA THR A 145 -8.89 -1.03 10.61
C THR A 145 -8.04 -0.78 11.85
N HIS A 146 -8.34 0.26 12.64
CA HIS A 146 -7.65 0.53 13.90
C HIS A 146 -7.75 -0.66 14.85
N ASN A 147 -8.95 -1.20 15.07
CA ASN A 147 -9.14 -2.31 16.01
C ASN A 147 -8.45 -3.61 15.54
N GLU A 148 -8.31 -3.81 14.23
CA GLU A 148 -7.51 -4.91 13.69
C GLU A 148 -6.04 -4.70 14.05
N LEU A 149 -5.47 -3.53 13.73
CA LEU A 149 -4.08 -3.21 14.07
C LEU A 149 -3.81 -3.26 15.57
N LYS A 150 -4.75 -2.81 16.41
CA LYS A 150 -4.66 -2.90 17.87
C LYS A 150 -4.65 -4.35 18.38
N ARG A 151 -5.27 -5.27 17.64
CA ARG A 151 -5.39 -6.69 18.02
C ARG A 151 -4.17 -7.53 17.64
N TRP A 152 -3.63 -7.35 16.43
CA TRP A 152 -2.54 -8.19 15.92
C TRP A 152 -1.24 -7.42 15.62
N GLY A 153 -1.32 -6.10 15.48
CA GLY A 153 -0.15 -5.25 15.28
C GLY A 153 0.67 -5.09 16.57
N SER A 154 1.88 -4.60 16.41
CA SER A 154 2.74 -4.24 17.53
C SER A 154 2.32 -2.86 18.06
N GLY A 155 1.98 -2.83 19.35
CA GLY A 155 1.56 -1.62 20.06
C GLY A 155 2.70 -0.99 20.84
N LEU A 156 2.88 0.33 20.71
CA LEU A 156 3.60 1.16 21.67
C LEU A 156 2.61 2.08 22.37
N GLN A 157 2.65 2.10 23.69
CA GLN A 157 1.77 2.94 24.50
C GLN A 157 2.52 4.16 25.03
N ASN A 158 1.79 5.25 25.25
CA ASN A 158 2.29 6.50 25.83
C ASN A 158 3.52 7.07 25.09
N LEU A 159 3.48 7.05 23.77
CA LEU A 159 4.48 7.72 22.95
C LEU A 159 4.50 9.20 23.29
N GLN A 160 5.66 9.72 23.63
CA GLN A 160 5.84 11.15 23.87
C GLN A 160 5.78 11.90 22.54
N GLY A 161 4.95 12.94 22.49
CA GLY A 161 4.86 13.85 21.34
C GLY A 161 5.91 14.94 21.38
N GLU A 162 5.56 16.10 20.85
CA GLU A 162 6.41 17.29 20.91
C GLU A 162 6.81 17.62 22.34
N LEU A 163 8.12 17.78 22.56
CA LEU A 163 8.67 18.22 23.83
C LEU A 163 9.79 19.23 23.60
N TYR A 164 9.93 20.15 24.54
CA TYR A 164 11.02 21.09 24.53
C TYR A 164 12.26 20.46 25.15
N ILE A 165 13.38 20.50 24.43
CA ILE A 165 14.71 20.18 24.94
C ILE A 165 15.57 21.44 24.95
N PHE A 166 16.67 21.38 25.68
CA PHE A 166 17.68 22.42 25.69
C PHE A 166 18.95 21.95 24.99
N GLN A 167 19.44 22.74 24.05
CA GLN A 167 20.69 22.48 23.34
C GLN A 167 21.72 23.57 23.65
N LEU A 168 22.99 23.19 23.77
CA LEU A 168 24.08 24.13 24.02
C LEU A 168 24.21 25.13 22.87
N ILE A 169 24.30 26.41 23.21
CA ILE A 169 24.64 27.47 22.26
C ILE A 169 26.13 27.34 21.90
N ASP A 170 26.45 27.41 20.60
CA ASP A 170 27.80 27.22 20.04
C ASP A 170 28.46 25.85 20.35
N GLY A 171 27.71 24.88 20.90
CA GLY A 171 28.21 23.54 21.25
C GLY A 171 29.22 23.52 22.41
N ALA A 172 29.42 24.64 23.10
CA ALA A 172 30.34 24.74 24.23
C ALA A 172 29.58 24.54 25.55
N GLU A 173 30.06 23.62 26.39
CA GLU A 173 29.47 23.36 27.71
C GLU A 173 29.65 24.56 28.64
N PHE A 174 30.83 25.20 28.59
CA PHE A 174 31.16 26.37 29.37
C PHE A 174 31.68 27.50 28.49
N THR A 175 31.25 28.71 28.77
CA THR A 175 31.77 29.94 28.16
C THR A 175 32.00 31.01 29.21
N SER A 176 32.88 31.97 28.89
CA SER A 176 33.11 33.18 29.70
C SER A 176 32.40 34.41 29.11
N ARG A 177 31.60 34.21 28.07
CA ARG A 177 30.85 35.25 27.37
C ARG A 177 29.41 35.22 27.86
N GLU A 178 28.85 36.37 28.18
CA GLU A 178 27.41 36.48 28.52
C GLU A 178 26.62 36.68 27.22
N LEU A 179 25.41 36.13 27.13
CA LEU A 179 24.50 36.40 26.03
C LEU A 179 23.99 37.84 26.12
N ASN A 180 24.23 38.64 25.08
CA ASN A 180 23.54 39.90 24.93
C ASN A 180 22.15 39.63 24.35
N ALA A 181 21.13 39.73 25.20
CA ALA A 181 19.75 39.40 24.86
C ALA A 181 18.75 40.10 25.79
N THR A 182 17.51 40.25 25.33
CA THR A 182 16.40 40.71 26.16
C THR A 182 16.13 39.70 27.26
N VAL A 183 16.28 40.16 28.50
CA VAL A 183 16.06 39.33 29.70
C VAL A 183 14.56 39.26 29.97
N LEU A 184 14.01 38.04 29.93
CA LEU A 184 12.66 37.74 30.36
C LEU A 184 12.56 37.78 31.88
N TYR A 185 13.44 37.04 32.56
CA TYR A 185 13.44 36.90 34.01
C TYR A 185 14.83 36.52 34.53
N ARG A 186 15.19 36.96 35.73
CA ARG A 186 16.38 36.50 36.47
C ARG A 186 15.93 35.84 37.76
N VAL A 187 16.45 34.65 38.02
CA VAL A 187 16.04 33.82 39.16
C VAL A 187 17.23 33.11 39.75
N ASP A 188 17.17 32.87 41.06
CA ASP A 188 18.13 32.02 41.74
C ASP A 188 17.58 30.59 41.80
N VAL A 189 18.38 29.63 41.35
CA VAL A 189 18.02 28.22 41.23
C VAL A 189 19.12 27.35 41.82
N GLU A 190 18.78 26.11 42.17
CA GLU A 190 19.75 25.19 42.78
C GLU A 190 20.81 24.72 41.78
N ASP A 191 20.38 24.42 40.55
CA ASP A 191 21.21 23.88 39.49
C ASP A 191 20.73 24.30 38.10
N GLU A 192 21.44 23.82 37.08
CA GLU A 192 21.13 24.05 35.68
C GLU A 192 19.76 23.50 35.28
N GLU A 193 19.39 22.30 35.72
CA GLU A 193 18.11 21.64 35.41
C GLU A 193 16.93 22.43 35.98
N ALA A 194 17.10 23.06 37.15
CA ALA A 194 16.13 23.97 37.72
C ALA A 194 16.00 25.26 36.88
N CYS A 195 17.08 25.76 36.27
CA CYS A 195 17.01 26.89 35.32
C CYS A 195 16.21 26.50 34.07
N GLU A 196 16.44 25.31 33.53
CA GLU A 196 15.67 24.73 32.42
C GLU A 196 14.18 24.62 32.77
N ALA A 197 13.87 24.08 33.95
CA ALA A 197 12.50 23.95 34.44
C ALA A 197 11.81 25.31 34.59
N GLN A 198 12.53 26.37 34.98
CA GLN A 198 11.97 27.73 34.99
C GLN A 198 11.70 28.24 33.58
N CYS A 199 12.59 27.99 32.62
CA CYS A 199 12.36 28.36 31.22
C CYS A 199 11.15 27.63 30.60
N LEU A 200 10.93 26.36 30.95
CA LEU A 200 9.77 25.59 30.48
C LEU A 200 8.42 26.13 30.98
N ARG A 201 8.40 26.87 32.10
CA ARG A 201 7.17 27.49 32.64
C ARG A 201 6.69 28.70 31.84
N TYR A 202 7.55 29.30 31.02
CA TYR A 202 7.23 30.46 30.21
C TYR A 202 7.31 30.11 28.73
N GLU A 203 6.22 30.31 27.99
CA GLU A 203 6.18 30.05 26.54
C GLU A 203 7.14 30.97 25.77
N GLU A 204 7.35 32.20 26.27
CA GLU A 204 8.20 33.21 25.68
C GLU A 204 9.70 32.98 25.88
N CYS A 205 10.08 32.04 26.76
CA CYS A 205 11.48 31.70 26.98
C CYS A 205 12.02 30.90 25.80
N VAL A 206 13.00 31.46 25.09
CA VAL A 206 13.62 30.83 23.89
C VAL A 206 15.05 30.38 24.15
N ALA A 207 15.69 30.92 25.19
CA ALA A 207 17.03 30.54 25.63
C ALA A 207 17.19 30.84 27.12
N LEU A 208 18.23 30.26 27.70
CA LEU A 208 18.63 30.47 29.08
C LEU A 208 20.16 30.53 29.19
N GLU A 209 20.58 31.12 30.28
CA GLU A 209 21.97 31.20 30.69
C GLU A 209 22.06 30.94 32.20
N TYR A 210 22.83 29.91 32.55
CA TYR A 210 23.08 29.50 33.93
C TYR A 210 24.53 29.83 34.32
N TYR A 211 24.72 30.45 35.47
CA TYR A 211 26.02 30.79 36.03
C TYR A 211 26.57 29.56 36.75
N ALA A 212 27.39 28.75 36.06
CA ALA A 212 28.07 27.60 36.66
C ALA A 212 29.07 28.02 37.75
N PHE A 213 29.66 29.21 37.62
CA PHE A 213 30.46 29.84 38.65
C PHE A 213 30.11 31.33 38.75
N GLY A 214 29.96 31.82 39.98
CA GLY A 214 29.57 33.20 40.25
C GLY A 214 28.06 33.45 40.17
N THR A 215 27.64 34.71 40.25
CA THR A 215 26.26 35.17 40.09
C THR A 215 26.23 36.50 39.36
N HIS A 216 25.05 36.91 38.88
CA HIS A 216 24.91 38.21 38.24
C HIS A 216 25.21 39.36 39.23
N PRO A 217 26.10 40.32 38.91
CA PRO A 217 26.63 41.28 39.87
C PRO A 217 25.59 42.26 40.45
N GLN A 218 24.49 42.51 39.74
CA GLN A 218 23.47 43.46 40.18
C GLN A 218 22.30 42.79 40.92
N THR A 219 21.95 41.57 40.53
CA THR A 219 20.76 40.87 41.04
C THR A 219 21.10 39.72 41.98
N GLY A 220 22.35 39.25 42.01
CA GLY A 220 22.79 38.12 42.80
C GLY A 220 22.25 36.76 42.34
N THR A 221 21.55 36.70 41.21
CA THR A 221 20.90 35.50 40.65
C THR A 221 21.85 34.69 39.77
N ASN A 222 21.66 33.37 39.71
CA ASN A 222 22.47 32.46 38.88
C ASN A 222 21.77 31.92 37.62
N CYS A 223 20.52 32.29 37.33
CA CYS A 223 19.82 31.90 36.11
C CYS A 223 19.17 33.11 35.42
N LYS A 224 19.35 33.20 34.11
CA LYS A 224 18.83 34.27 33.25
C LYS A 224 18.03 33.63 32.11
N LEU A 225 16.74 33.94 32.05
CA LEU A 225 15.82 33.52 31.00
C LEU A 225 15.73 34.62 29.93
N ILE A 226 15.65 34.22 28.66
CA ILE A 226 15.75 35.12 27.51
C ILE A 226 14.49 35.00 26.65
N ASN A 227 13.88 36.14 26.28
CA ASN A 227 12.78 36.23 25.34
C ASN A 227 13.18 36.99 24.06
N GLY A 228 13.64 36.28 23.05
CA GLY A 228 13.93 36.83 21.73
C GLY A 228 15.33 36.49 21.22
N THR A 229 15.79 37.28 20.25
CA THR A 229 17.09 37.09 19.62
C THR A 229 18.23 37.40 20.59
N TYR A 230 19.27 36.58 20.57
CA TYR A 230 20.49 36.74 21.36
C TYR A 230 21.71 36.79 20.44
N ASN A 231 22.78 37.44 20.89
CA ASN A 231 24.05 37.52 20.18
C ASN A 231 25.19 37.05 21.10
N THR A 232 26.06 36.17 20.59
CA THR A 232 27.11 35.47 21.37
C THR A 232 28.39 36.31 21.58
N SER A 233 28.30 37.62 21.35
CA SER A 233 29.47 38.49 21.17
C SER A 233 29.90 39.29 22.40
N GLU A 234 29.22 39.20 23.54
CA GLU A 234 29.64 39.92 24.75
C GLU A 234 30.58 39.09 25.63
N ARG A 235 31.84 39.50 25.68
CA ARG A 235 32.84 38.97 26.62
C ARG A 235 32.80 39.81 27.90
N LEU A 236 32.57 39.17 29.04
CA LEU A 236 32.71 39.83 30.34
C LEU A 236 34.19 40.09 30.66
N ASP A 237 34.43 41.12 31.48
CA ASP A 237 35.76 41.52 31.96
C ASP A 237 36.51 40.29 32.51
N PRO A 238 37.74 40.00 32.05
CA PRO A 238 38.57 38.90 32.54
C PRO A 238 38.76 38.85 34.06
N SER A 239 38.49 39.93 34.79
CA SER A 239 38.51 39.94 36.26
C SER A 239 37.35 39.20 36.92
N MET A 240 36.27 38.92 36.19
CA MET A 240 35.13 38.14 36.70
C MET A 240 35.36 36.65 36.42
N LEU A 241 35.55 35.86 37.47
CA LEU A 241 35.64 34.39 37.41
C LEU A 241 34.25 33.75 37.20
N ALA A 242 33.48 34.24 36.23
CA ALA A 242 32.17 33.71 35.90
C ALA A 242 32.27 32.75 34.71
N SER A 243 31.55 31.63 34.83
CA SER A 243 31.41 30.64 33.76
C SER A 243 29.93 30.40 33.52
N PHE A 244 29.54 30.31 32.26
CA PHE A 244 28.17 30.22 31.81
C PHE A 244 27.93 28.91 31.09
N ILE A 245 26.78 28.30 31.36
CA ILE A 245 26.16 27.30 30.50
C ILE A 245 25.02 28.00 29.76
N GLN A 246 25.08 28.00 28.44
CA GLN A 246 24.14 28.70 27.59
C GLN A 246 23.38 27.69 26.75
N LYS A 247 22.05 27.73 26.84
CA LYS A 247 21.20 26.78 26.15
C LYS A 247 20.05 27.48 25.45
N PHE A 248 19.68 27.01 24.26
CA PHE A 248 18.47 27.44 23.57
C PHE A 248 17.41 26.35 23.63
N LYS A 249 16.16 26.78 23.79
CA LYS A 249 14.99 25.91 23.88
C LYS A 249 14.59 25.50 22.46
N VAL A 250 14.52 24.20 22.21
CA VAL A 250 14.19 23.63 20.90
C VAL A 250 13.01 22.70 21.06
N LEU A 251 12.00 22.87 20.22
CA LEU A 251 10.92 21.91 20.09
C LEU A 251 11.43 20.71 19.29
N THR A 252 11.38 19.52 19.88
CA THR A 252 11.76 18.27 19.21
C THR A 252 10.63 17.25 19.28
N ARG A 253 10.63 16.32 18.33
CA ARG A 253 9.73 15.15 18.32
C ARG A 253 10.60 13.91 18.53
N PRO A 254 10.56 13.27 19.70
CA PRO A 254 11.41 12.12 19.98
C PRO A 254 11.04 10.97 19.03
N PRO A 255 12.03 10.32 18.40
CA PRO A 255 11.78 9.13 17.60
C PRO A 255 11.53 7.93 18.51
N HIS A 256 10.47 7.18 18.21
CA HIS A 256 10.11 5.94 18.87
C HIS A 256 10.32 4.77 17.92
N THR A 257 10.75 3.61 18.42
CA THR A 257 10.97 2.42 17.59
C THR A 257 9.91 1.36 17.86
N VAL A 258 9.00 1.17 16.91
CA VAL A 258 8.04 0.06 16.93
C VAL A 258 8.73 -1.15 16.32
N THR A 259 8.74 -2.26 17.05
CA THR A 259 9.32 -3.52 16.57
C THR A 259 8.20 -4.54 16.33
N VAL A 260 8.15 -5.10 15.12
CA VAL A 260 7.25 -6.19 14.77
C VAL A 260 8.11 -7.43 14.53
N SER A 261 7.96 -8.42 15.41
CA SER A 261 8.71 -9.67 15.32
C SER A 261 7.92 -10.69 14.47
N GLY A 262 8.60 -11.35 13.53
CA GLY A 262 7.97 -12.35 12.68
C GLY A 262 8.93 -12.86 11.62
N LEU A 263 8.82 -14.16 11.27
CA LEU A 263 9.54 -14.71 10.13
C LEU A 263 8.94 -14.17 8.84
N LEU A 264 9.59 -13.16 8.25
CA LEU A 264 9.25 -12.62 6.94
C LEU A 264 9.95 -13.44 5.86
N PHE A 265 9.24 -13.72 4.77
CA PHE A 265 9.84 -14.33 3.59
C PHE A 265 10.89 -13.37 3.03
N PRO A 266 12.08 -13.85 2.62
CA PRO A 266 13.09 -13.00 2.01
C PRO A 266 12.61 -12.42 0.68
N ALA A 267 13.17 -11.27 0.26
CA ALA A 267 12.84 -10.58 -0.99
C ALA A 267 11.35 -10.29 -1.18
N THR A 268 10.56 -10.30 -0.10
CA THR A 268 9.11 -10.14 -0.18
C THR A 268 8.76 -8.73 0.24
N VAL A 269 7.93 -8.04 -0.53
CA VAL A 269 7.47 -6.70 -0.13
C VAL A 269 6.32 -6.85 0.84
N TYR A 270 6.41 -6.08 1.91
CA TYR A 270 5.38 -5.97 2.92
C TYR A 270 4.86 -4.55 2.96
N ASN A 271 3.56 -4.44 3.17
CA ASN A 271 2.87 -3.20 3.44
C ASN A 271 2.70 -3.04 4.94
N VAL A 272 3.21 -1.93 5.43
CA VAL A 272 3.14 -1.52 6.82
C VAL A 272 2.02 -0.51 6.96
N TYR A 273 1.14 -0.76 7.93
CA TYR A 273 0.05 0.12 8.32
C TYR A 273 0.22 0.51 9.76
N CYS A 274 0.00 1.79 10.06
CA CYS A 274 -0.01 2.28 11.42
C CYS A 274 -1.33 3.00 11.71
N SER A 275 -1.78 2.88 12.95
CA SER A 275 -2.90 3.63 13.48
C SER A 275 -2.53 4.19 14.84
N VAL A 276 -3.10 5.36 15.16
CA VAL A 276 -2.92 6.00 16.46
C VAL A 276 -4.23 6.24 17.17
N GLU A 277 -4.13 6.19 18.50
CA GLU A 277 -5.21 6.40 19.46
C GLU A 277 -4.76 7.42 20.51
N ASP A 278 -5.63 8.35 20.84
CA ASP A 278 -5.47 9.26 21.96
C ASP A 278 -5.71 8.49 23.27
N PRO A 279 -4.71 8.37 24.16
CA PRO A 279 -4.84 7.60 25.40
C PRO A 279 -5.85 8.20 26.39
N ILE A 280 -6.23 9.47 26.25
CA ILE A 280 -7.18 10.14 27.15
C ILE A 280 -8.62 9.92 26.69
N THR A 281 -8.89 10.16 25.41
CA THR A 281 -10.26 10.12 24.85
C THR A 281 -10.64 8.73 24.33
N GLY A 282 -9.65 7.90 23.96
CA GLY A 282 -9.86 6.65 23.25
C GLY A 282 -10.21 6.84 21.76
N ASN A 283 -10.22 8.09 21.26
CA ASN A 283 -10.44 8.34 19.84
C ASN A 283 -9.25 7.85 19.03
N HIS A 284 -9.51 7.24 17.87
CA HIS A 284 -8.50 6.63 17.03
C HIS A 284 -8.56 7.04 15.56
N SER A 285 -7.51 6.71 14.82
CA SER A 285 -7.38 7.07 13.41
C SER A 285 -8.50 6.49 12.58
N THR A 286 -9.03 7.30 11.65
CA THR A 286 -10.01 6.84 10.67
C THR A 286 -9.38 5.85 9.70
N TRP A 287 -10.19 4.98 9.10
CA TRP A 287 -9.73 4.02 8.09
C TRP A 287 -9.04 4.72 6.91
N ALA A 288 -9.57 5.86 6.45
CA ALA A 288 -8.96 6.64 5.37
C ALA A 288 -7.56 7.16 5.74
N LYS A 289 -7.35 7.59 7.00
CA LYS A 289 -6.04 8.02 7.51
C LYS A 289 -5.05 6.85 7.47
N ILE A 290 -5.46 5.66 7.92
CA ILE A 290 -4.63 4.44 7.88
C ILE A 290 -4.30 4.05 6.43
N ALA A 291 -5.29 4.14 5.52
CA ALA A 291 -5.10 3.79 4.11
C ALA A 291 -4.12 4.74 3.40
N SER A 292 -4.14 6.02 3.75
CA SER A 292 -3.19 7.01 3.22
C SER A 292 -1.76 6.86 3.76
N GLN A 293 -1.57 6.15 4.88
CA GLN A 293 -0.29 5.97 5.56
C GLN A 293 0.25 4.55 5.39
N VAL A 294 0.34 4.08 4.14
CA VAL A 294 0.95 2.80 3.80
C VAL A 294 2.43 2.98 3.45
N PHE A 295 3.28 2.16 4.07
CA PHE A 295 4.70 2.09 3.72
C PHE A 295 5.00 0.70 3.15
N SER A 296 5.46 0.67 1.91
CA SER A 296 5.81 -0.57 1.21
C SER A 296 7.33 -0.71 1.20
N GLU A 297 7.85 -1.73 1.88
CA GLU A 297 9.27 -2.03 1.91
C GLU A 297 9.53 -3.49 1.57
N ARG A 298 10.75 -3.81 1.13
CA ARG A 298 11.16 -5.19 0.83
C ARG A 298 11.97 -5.76 1.98
N SER A 299 11.62 -6.98 2.41
CA SER A 299 12.46 -7.74 3.33
C SER A 299 13.79 -8.11 2.67
N GLU A 300 14.87 -8.03 3.45
CA GLU A 300 16.19 -8.46 3.01
C GLU A 300 16.25 -9.95 2.62
N GLY A 301 17.25 -10.32 1.82
CA GLY A 301 17.48 -11.69 1.34
C GLY A 301 16.82 -12.02 0.01
N CYS A 302 17.09 -13.21 -0.56
CA CYS A 302 16.43 -13.74 -1.77
C CYS A 302 16.02 -15.20 -1.56
N PHE A 303 14.84 -15.59 -2.05
CA PHE A 303 14.35 -16.96 -1.96
C PHE A 303 14.98 -17.88 -3.02
N ASP A 304 15.23 -17.34 -4.23
CA ASP A 304 15.94 -18.01 -5.31
C ASP A 304 16.81 -16.98 -6.05
N CYS A 305 18.04 -16.80 -5.57
CA CYS A 305 18.99 -15.81 -6.09
C CYS A 305 19.51 -16.14 -7.51
N GLY A 306 18.96 -17.17 -8.16
CA GLY A 306 19.31 -17.59 -9.51
C GLY A 306 18.62 -16.82 -10.65
N ASN A 307 17.46 -16.20 -10.39
CA ASN A 307 16.69 -15.51 -11.44
C ASN A 307 16.74 -13.98 -11.27
N THR A 308 17.86 -13.40 -11.72
CA THR A 308 18.17 -11.96 -11.58
C THR A 308 17.62 -11.10 -12.71
N ALA A 309 17.07 -11.70 -13.77
CA ALA A 309 16.53 -10.95 -14.89
C ALA A 309 15.06 -10.57 -14.68
N PRO A 310 14.64 -9.34 -15.04
CA PRO A 310 13.24 -8.95 -15.02
C PRO A 310 12.40 -9.78 -15.99
N PRO A 311 11.15 -10.16 -15.62
CA PRO A 311 10.23 -10.82 -16.54
C PRO A 311 10.00 -9.97 -17.80
N SER A 312 9.87 -10.60 -18.96
CA SER A 312 9.42 -9.89 -20.16
C SER A 312 7.90 -9.79 -20.14
N ILE A 313 7.38 -8.57 -20.24
CA ILE A 313 5.94 -8.30 -20.25
C ILE A 313 5.40 -8.33 -21.67
N TYR A 314 4.18 -8.82 -21.81
CA TYR A 314 3.38 -8.65 -23.01
C TYR A 314 1.99 -8.14 -22.63
N ILE A 315 1.51 -7.14 -23.38
CA ILE A 315 0.13 -6.66 -23.29
C ILE A 315 -0.74 -7.64 -24.07
N ARG A 316 -1.91 -7.97 -23.53
CA ARG A 316 -2.93 -8.82 -24.17
C ARG A 316 -4.16 -8.03 -24.57
N GLY A 317 -4.32 -6.80 -24.09
CA GLY A 317 -5.51 -6.01 -24.35
C GLY A 317 -5.87 -5.09 -23.20
N GLY A 318 -7.09 -4.56 -23.24
CA GLY A 318 -7.59 -3.66 -22.20
C GLY A 318 -8.93 -3.03 -22.53
N TRP A 319 -9.31 -2.04 -21.70
CA TRP A 319 -10.44 -1.15 -21.94
C TRP A 319 -10.08 0.26 -21.47
N ALA A 320 -10.73 1.26 -22.04
CA ALA A 320 -10.64 2.65 -21.58
C ALA A 320 -12.01 3.07 -21.03
N GLY A 321 -12.00 3.73 -19.87
CA GLY A 321 -13.16 4.42 -19.30
C GLY A 321 -12.93 5.93 -19.33
N THR A 322 -13.81 6.68 -18.65
CA THR A 322 -13.71 8.14 -18.56
C THR A 322 -12.51 8.59 -17.74
N GLU A 323 -12.28 7.96 -16.59
CA GLU A 323 -11.21 8.34 -15.65
C GLU A 323 -10.25 7.17 -15.37
N THR A 324 -10.40 6.07 -16.11
CA THR A 324 -9.62 4.85 -15.89
C THR A 324 -9.18 4.21 -17.19
N ILE A 325 -8.04 3.51 -17.16
CA ILE A 325 -7.59 2.62 -18.23
C ILE A 325 -7.26 1.26 -17.60
N GLY A 326 -7.94 0.21 -18.07
CA GLY A 326 -7.65 -1.16 -17.67
C GLY A 326 -6.72 -1.83 -18.67
N VAL A 327 -5.56 -2.30 -18.21
CA VAL A 327 -4.58 -3.02 -19.04
C VAL A 327 -4.50 -4.47 -18.62
N VAL A 328 -4.75 -5.39 -19.55
CA VAL A 328 -4.56 -6.83 -19.33
C VAL A 328 -3.18 -7.22 -19.82
N ALA A 329 -2.31 -7.61 -18.89
CA ALA A 329 -0.93 -7.96 -19.17
C ALA A 329 -0.59 -9.37 -18.67
N GLY A 330 0.42 -9.99 -19.29
CA GLY A 330 1.08 -11.20 -18.81
C GLY A 330 2.59 -11.06 -18.82
N ALA A 331 3.31 -12.01 -18.23
CA ALA A 331 4.77 -12.00 -18.23
C ALA A 331 5.38 -13.40 -18.39
N SER A 332 6.61 -13.42 -18.91
CA SER A 332 7.38 -14.64 -19.18
C SER A 332 7.84 -15.40 -17.93
N ALA A 333 7.78 -14.76 -16.77
CA ALA A 333 8.09 -15.30 -15.46
C ALA A 333 7.14 -14.70 -14.42
N THR A 334 7.08 -15.33 -13.24
CA THR A 334 6.40 -14.73 -12.09
C THR A 334 7.11 -13.43 -11.68
N GLY A 335 6.34 -12.46 -11.19
CA GLY A 335 6.88 -11.18 -10.79
C GLY A 335 5.80 -10.13 -10.61
N ARG A 336 6.22 -8.89 -10.36
CA ARG A 336 5.32 -7.74 -10.25
C ARG A 336 5.28 -7.01 -11.56
N LEU A 337 4.10 -6.64 -12.01
CA LEU A 337 3.90 -5.78 -13.17
C LEU A 337 3.33 -4.47 -12.67
N PHE A 338 4.00 -3.37 -13.00
CA PHE A 338 3.55 -2.02 -12.76
C PHE A 338 3.14 -1.44 -14.09
N CYS A 339 2.04 -0.70 -14.14
CA CYS A 339 1.63 0.04 -15.32
C CYS A 339 1.32 1.48 -14.90
N HIS A 340 1.59 2.43 -15.80
CA HIS A 340 1.27 3.82 -15.55
C HIS A 340 0.88 4.51 -16.85
N ALA A 341 0.01 5.52 -16.74
CA ALA A 341 -0.48 6.32 -17.83
C ALA A 341 0.07 7.74 -17.73
N PHE A 342 0.81 8.16 -18.75
CA PHE A 342 1.38 9.50 -18.83
C PHE A 342 0.54 10.33 -19.80
N VAL A 343 0.17 11.56 -19.41
CA VAL A 343 -0.57 12.46 -20.29
C VAL A 343 0.25 12.75 -21.55
N GLN A 344 -0.33 12.47 -22.72
CA GLN A 344 0.31 12.75 -23.99
C GLN A 344 0.08 14.21 -24.37
N ASN A 345 1.10 15.03 -24.17
CA ASN A 345 1.11 16.44 -24.56
C ASN A 345 2.42 16.80 -25.28
N SER A 346 2.52 18.03 -25.76
CA SER A 346 3.71 18.52 -26.48
C SER A 346 5.02 18.49 -25.67
N SER A 347 4.92 18.32 -24.35
CA SER A 347 6.05 18.22 -23.41
C SER A 347 6.39 16.78 -23.01
N PHE A 348 5.70 15.76 -23.57
CA PHE A 348 5.94 14.37 -23.22
C PHE A 348 7.33 13.90 -23.68
N SER A 349 8.13 13.39 -22.75
CA SER A 349 9.41 12.75 -23.06
C SER A 349 9.15 11.47 -23.85
N PRO A 350 9.82 11.24 -25.00
CA PRO A 350 9.62 10.02 -25.78
C PRO A 350 10.07 8.76 -25.04
N THR A 351 10.92 8.91 -24.02
CA THR A 351 11.46 7.83 -23.19
C THR A 351 10.78 7.79 -21.83
N VAL A 352 10.24 6.63 -21.47
CA VAL A 352 9.60 6.36 -20.18
C VAL A 352 10.48 5.43 -19.36
N SER A 353 11.06 5.93 -18.27
CA SER A 353 11.91 5.10 -17.41
C SER A 353 11.09 4.12 -16.55
N PRO A 354 11.62 2.92 -16.24
CA PRO A 354 10.97 1.96 -15.33
C PRO A 354 10.60 2.57 -13.96
N ALA A 355 11.51 3.34 -13.37
CA ALA A 355 11.28 4.02 -12.09
C ALA A 355 10.07 4.98 -12.11
N ALA A 356 9.85 5.69 -13.23
CA ALA A 356 8.69 6.57 -13.38
C ALA A 356 7.37 5.79 -13.42
N ILE A 357 7.36 4.60 -14.03
CA ILE A 357 6.19 3.71 -14.04
C ILE A 357 5.92 3.18 -12.63
N ARG A 358 6.97 2.74 -11.93
CA ARG A 358 6.88 2.21 -10.56
C ARG A 358 6.30 3.24 -9.58
N ASN A 359 6.73 4.50 -9.66
CA ASN A 359 6.24 5.58 -8.80
C ASN A 359 4.74 5.87 -8.98
N GLY A 360 4.14 5.43 -10.09
CA GLY A 360 2.70 5.51 -10.32
C GLY A 360 1.88 4.57 -9.44
N ASN A 361 2.49 3.57 -8.79
CA ASN A 361 1.88 2.66 -7.81
C ASN A 361 0.67 1.82 -8.30
N TYR A 362 0.34 1.78 -9.58
CA TYR A 362 -0.65 0.83 -10.12
C TYR A 362 0.06 -0.47 -10.51
N PHE A 363 -0.16 -1.55 -9.75
CA PHE A 363 0.53 -2.81 -9.97
C PHE A 363 -0.38 -4.03 -9.84
N GLY A 364 0.06 -5.12 -10.46
CA GLY A 364 -0.50 -6.45 -10.34
C GLY A 364 0.60 -7.47 -10.09
N ILE A 365 0.24 -8.57 -9.43
CA ILE A 365 1.17 -9.68 -9.16
C ILE A 365 0.83 -10.86 -10.06
N LEU A 366 1.81 -11.31 -10.84
CA LEU A 366 1.68 -12.48 -11.69
C LEU A 366 2.27 -13.69 -10.99
N THR A 367 1.40 -14.63 -10.62
CA THR A 367 1.77 -15.85 -9.88
C THR A 367 2.00 -17.07 -10.77
N SER A 368 1.68 -16.96 -12.07
CA SER A 368 1.94 -18.00 -13.09
C SER A 368 2.09 -17.34 -14.46
N THR A 369 3.02 -17.85 -15.27
CA THR A 369 3.27 -17.40 -16.65
C THR A 369 2.12 -17.71 -17.61
N SER A 370 1.22 -18.63 -17.23
CA SER A 370 0.00 -18.95 -17.99
C SER A 370 -1.15 -17.99 -17.73
N ASN A 371 -1.04 -17.12 -16.70
CA ASN A 371 -2.11 -16.21 -16.32
C ASN A 371 -1.89 -14.81 -16.90
N THR A 372 -2.98 -14.06 -16.97
CA THR A 372 -2.98 -12.62 -17.22
C THR A 372 -3.57 -11.90 -16.01
N ILE A 373 -3.20 -10.64 -15.85
CA ILE A 373 -3.70 -9.76 -14.80
C ILE A 373 -4.22 -8.48 -15.44
N ALA A 374 -5.37 -8.01 -14.97
CA ALA A 374 -5.86 -6.68 -15.26
C ALA A 374 -5.30 -5.70 -14.23
N ILE A 375 -4.65 -4.64 -14.70
CA ILE A 375 -4.15 -3.52 -13.90
C ILE A 375 -4.97 -2.29 -14.32
N THR A 376 -5.75 -1.75 -13.40
CA THR A 376 -6.56 -0.55 -13.64
C THR A 376 -5.81 0.67 -13.15
N ILE A 377 -5.53 1.60 -14.07
CA ILE A 377 -4.95 2.90 -13.80
C ILE A 377 -6.11 3.87 -13.62
N ALA A 378 -6.13 4.64 -12.53
CA ALA A 378 -7.22 5.55 -12.19
C ALA A 378 -6.76 7.02 -12.17
N ASP A 379 -7.68 7.92 -11.80
CA ASP A 379 -7.46 9.37 -11.65
C ASP A 379 -6.99 10.04 -12.96
N LEU A 380 -7.47 9.54 -14.11
CA LEU A 380 -7.14 10.07 -15.42
C LEU A 380 -8.14 11.14 -15.89
N GLN A 381 -7.68 12.04 -16.76
CA GLN A 381 -8.54 13.09 -17.32
C GLN A 381 -9.43 12.51 -18.43
N PRO A 382 -10.74 12.77 -18.46
CA PRO A 382 -11.64 12.30 -19.53
C PRO A 382 -11.32 12.88 -20.90
N GLY A 383 -11.48 12.06 -21.95
CA GLY A 383 -11.30 12.47 -23.35
C GLY A 383 -9.86 12.85 -23.73
N MET A 384 -8.87 12.40 -22.96
CA MET A 384 -7.46 12.79 -23.15
C MET A 384 -6.61 11.59 -23.60
N PRO A 385 -5.66 11.79 -24.53
CA PRO A 385 -4.72 10.75 -24.92
C PRO A 385 -3.65 10.54 -23.84
N HIS A 386 -3.36 9.27 -23.55
CA HIS A 386 -2.33 8.84 -22.62
C HIS A 386 -1.38 7.85 -23.27
N ILE A 387 -0.10 7.96 -22.92
CA ILE A 387 0.87 6.90 -23.16
C ILE A 387 0.87 5.98 -21.95
N VAL A 388 0.39 4.76 -22.15
CA VAL A 388 0.42 3.71 -21.14
C VAL A 388 1.62 2.81 -21.37
N ALA A 389 2.40 2.59 -20.32
CA ALA A 389 3.57 1.72 -20.34
C ALA A 389 3.62 0.88 -19.07
N CYS A 390 4.16 -0.34 -19.20
CA CYS A 390 4.31 -1.27 -18.10
C CYS A 390 5.77 -1.69 -17.92
N MET A 391 6.15 -1.95 -16.68
CA MET A 391 7.43 -2.54 -16.31
C MET A 391 7.22 -3.72 -15.38
N ALA A 392 8.12 -4.69 -15.43
CA ALA A 392 8.16 -5.80 -14.51
C ALA A 392 9.37 -5.68 -13.60
N GLU A 393 9.16 -6.13 -12.37
CA GLU A 393 10.19 -6.27 -11.36
C GLU A 393 10.33 -7.76 -11.02
N SER A 394 11.57 -8.26 -11.05
CA SER A 394 11.87 -9.61 -10.60
C SER A 394 11.76 -9.74 -9.08
N ASP A 395 11.77 -10.97 -8.59
CA ASP A 395 11.83 -11.24 -7.14
C ASP A 395 13.13 -10.72 -6.50
N SER A 396 14.21 -10.56 -7.27
CA SER A 396 15.47 -9.96 -6.81
C SER A 396 15.47 -8.42 -6.84
N GLY A 397 14.38 -7.78 -7.26
CA GLY A 397 14.28 -6.33 -7.41
C GLY A 397 14.90 -5.78 -8.70
N ALA A 398 15.21 -6.64 -9.69
CA ALA A 398 15.68 -6.17 -10.99
C ALA A 398 14.52 -5.62 -11.81
N GLU A 399 14.68 -4.42 -12.35
CA GLU A 399 13.67 -3.74 -13.15
C GLU A 399 13.82 -4.05 -14.63
N SER A 400 12.70 -3.98 -15.35
CA SER A 400 12.68 -4.09 -16.81
C SER A 400 13.61 -3.10 -17.48
N THR A 401 14.30 -3.55 -18.52
CA THR A 401 15.10 -2.66 -19.37
C THR A 401 14.22 -1.69 -20.15
N GLN A 402 14.78 -0.58 -20.63
CA GLN A 402 14.04 0.37 -21.47
C GLN A 402 13.42 -0.33 -22.70
N SER A 403 14.16 -1.24 -23.34
CA SER A 403 13.65 -2.00 -24.47
C SER A 403 12.41 -2.84 -24.14
N GLN A 404 12.33 -3.40 -22.93
CA GLN A 404 11.16 -4.15 -22.47
C GLN A 404 9.97 -3.22 -22.20
N VAL A 405 10.22 -2.05 -21.60
CA VAL A 405 9.18 -1.03 -21.38
C VAL A 405 8.61 -0.54 -22.72
N ASP A 406 9.46 -0.24 -23.70
CA ASP A 406 9.05 0.26 -25.01
C ASP A 406 8.14 -0.73 -25.78
N LEU A 407 8.31 -2.05 -25.56
CA LEU A 407 7.44 -3.07 -26.15
C LEU A 407 6.00 -3.04 -25.60
N THR A 408 5.84 -2.59 -24.35
CA THR A 408 4.53 -2.53 -23.67
C THR A 408 3.77 -1.25 -23.97
N ARG A 409 4.42 -0.25 -24.56
CA ARG A 409 3.84 1.07 -24.78
C ARG A 409 2.59 1.00 -25.66
N ARG A 410 1.51 1.63 -25.22
CA ARG A 410 0.27 1.85 -25.98
C ARG A 410 -0.17 3.30 -25.84
N GLU A 411 -0.61 3.89 -26.93
CA GLU A 411 -1.34 5.16 -26.91
C GLU A 411 -2.82 4.84 -26.75
N ILE A 412 -3.44 5.35 -25.68
CA ILE A 412 -4.81 5.04 -25.29
C ILE A 412 -5.47 6.34 -24.86
N SER A 413 -6.61 6.67 -25.46
CA SER A 413 -7.41 7.81 -25.02
C SER A 413 -8.45 7.35 -24.01
N THR A 414 -8.64 8.12 -22.93
CA THR A 414 -9.80 7.95 -22.07
C THR A 414 -11.06 8.37 -22.81
N GLU A 415 -12.19 7.76 -22.43
CA GLU A 415 -13.46 7.98 -23.11
C GLU A 415 -14.15 9.27 -22.61
N SER A 416 -15.01 9.84 -23.44
CA SER A 416 -15.87 10.96 -23.05
C SER A 416 -17.20 10.50 -22.41
N THR A 417 -17.55 9.23 -22.64
CA THR A 417 -18.76 8.58 -22.15
C THR A 417 -18.42 7.43 -21.21
N GLU A 418 -19.29 7.17 -20.23
CA GLU A 418 -19.08 6.10 -19.26
C GLU A 418 -19.01 4.72 -19.94
N VAL A 419 -17.96 3.95 -19.63
CA VAL A 419 -17.79 2.58 -20.09
C VAL A 419 -18.08 1.61 -18.95
N THR A 420 -18.96 0.65 -19.20
CA THR A 420 -19.52 -0.25 -18.18
C THR A 420 -18.66 -1.47 -17.86
N ILE A 421 -17.37 -1.48 -18.20
CA ILE A 421 -16.47 -2.61 -17.93
C ILE A 421 -15.78 -2.42 -16.57
N SER A 422 -15.93 -3.40 -15.66
CA SER A 422 -15.28 -3.39 -14.34
C SER A 422 -13.98 -4.20 -14.30
N SER A 423 -13.93 -5.33 -15.01
CA SER A 423 -12.73 -6.14 -15.13
C SER A 423 -12.74 -6.98 -16.40
N MET A 424 -11.55 -7.38 -16.84
CA MET A 424 -11.39 -8.21 -18.01
C MET A 424 -10.28 -9.24 -17.79
N ARG A 425 -10.48 -10.44 -18.32
CA ARG A 425 -9.47 -11.49 -18.40
C ARG A 425 -9.34 -11.93 -19.85
N ILE A 426 -8.10 -12.05 -20.31
CA ILE A 426 -7.78 -12.53 -21.66
C ILE A 426 -6.93 -13.78 -21.52
N THR A 427 -7.38 -14.89 -22.11
CA THR A 427 -6.65 -16.15 -22.17
C THR A 427 -6.36 -16.50 -23.63
N ARG A 428 -5.18 -17.07 -23.89
CA ARG A 428 -4.80 -17.57 -25.20
C ARG A 428 -4.57 -19.07 -25.09
N GLU A 429 -5.24 -19.83 -25.92
CA GLU A 429 -5.07 -21.27 -26.02
C GLU A 429 -4.57 -21.64 -27.41
N SER A 430 -3.56 -22.50 -27.49
CA SER A 430 -3.08 -23.03 -28.77
C SER A 430 -3.89 -24.26 -29.15
N LEU A 431 -4.68 -24.14 -30.22
CA LEU A 431 -5.52 -25.19 -30.76
C LEU A 431 -4.90 -25.77 -32.04
N LEU A 432 -5.37 -26.94 -32.50
CA LEU A 432 -4.82 -27.62 -33.68
C LEU A 432 -4.84 -26.77 -34.96
N LEU A 433 -5.86 -25.92 -35.12
CA LEU A 433 -6.10 -25.10 -36.33
C LEU A 433 -5.56 -23.66 -36.25
N GLY A 434 -5.06 -23.23 -35.10
CA GLY A 434 -4.63 -21.84 -34.86
C GLY A 434 -4.59 -21.55 -33.37
N ASP A 435 -4.33 -20.31 -32.98
CA ASP A 435 -4.55 -19.91 -31.60
C ASP A 435 -5.98 -19.36 -31.44
N GLU A 436 -6.57 -19.59 -30.28
CA GLU A 436 -7.82 -18.96 -29.87
C GLU A 436 -7.54 -17.99 -28.73
N ILE A 437 -8.09 -16.78 -28.83
CA ILE A 437 -8.10 -15.83 -27.73
C ILE A 437 -9.51 -15.75 -27.18
N THR A 438 -9.65 -16.01 -25.88
CA THR A 438 -10.91 -15.88 -25.16
C THR A 438 -10.82 -14.70 -24.22
N VAL A 439 -11.72 -13.75 -24.42
CA VAL A 439 -11.92 -12.60 -23.56
C VAL A 439 -13.12 -12.85 -22.67
N THR A 440 -12.95 -12.58 -21.39
CA THR A 440 -13.94 -12.79 -20.35
C THR A 440 -14.07 -11.47 -19.60
N THR A 441 -15.20 -10.79 -19.77
CA THR A 441 -15.42 -9.42 -19.30
C THR A 441 -16.54 -9.37 -18.28
N GLN A 442 -16.30 -8.66 -17.17
CA GLN A 442 -17.32 -8.36 -16.17
C GLN A 442 -17.80 -6.92 -16.32
N MET A 443 -19.11 -6.73 -16.45
CA MET A 443 -19.72 -5.41 -16.59
C MET A 443 -20.27 -4.89 -15.25
N THR A 444 -20.24 -3.57 -15.04
CA THR A 444 -20.85 -2.87 -13.90
C THR A 444 -22.37 -2.80 -14.05
N ASN A 445 -22.85 -2.58 -15.27
CA ASN A 445 -24.26 -2.50 -15.62
C ASN A 445 -24.59 -3.39 -16.83
N VAL A 446 -25.87 -3.73 -16.99
CA VAL A 446 -26.36 -4.43 -18.20
C VAL A 446 -26.22 -3.53 -19.43
N GLY A 447 -26.00 -4.12 -20.60
CA GLY A 447 -25.88 -3.35 -21.83
C GLY A 447 -25.15 -4.08 -22.94
N TYR A 448 -24.39 -3.33 -23.74
CA TYR A 448 -23.70 -3.86 -24.90
C TYR A 448 -22.19 -3.88 -24.71
N LEU A 449 -21.56 -4.92 -25.25
CA LEU A 449 -20.12 -5.13 -25.24
C LEU A 449 -19.63 -5.26 -26.68
N TRP A 450 -18.52 -4.59 -26.99
CA TRP A 450 -17.82 -4.66 -28.26
C TRP A 450 -16.36 -4.97 -27.99
N CYS A 451 -15.84 -6.04 -28.59
CA CYS A 451 -14.46 -6.46 -28.44
C CYS A 451 -13.89 -6.80 -29.82
N GLU A 452 -12.67 -6.34 -30.10
CA GLU A 452 -11.98 -6.64 -31.36
C GLU A 452 -10.51 -6.99 -31.12
N SER A 453 -9.99 -7.91 -31.92
CA SER A 453 -8.61 -8.37 -31.88
C SER A 453 -7.75 -7.64 -32.90
N PHE A 454 -6.58 -7.15 -32.47
CA PHE A 454 -5.67 -6.40 -33.32
C PHE A 454 -4.26 -6.97 -33.21
N PRO A 455 -3.47 -7.01 -34.30
CA PRO A 455 -2.04 -7.30 -34.18
C PRO A 455 -1.37 -6.32 -33.20
N SER A 456 -0.66 -6.83 -32.20
CA SER A 456 -0.01 -6.02 -31.15
C SER A 456 0.97 -4.98 -31.72
N LEU A 457 1.54 -5.26 -32.91
CA LEU A 457 2.40 -4.31 -33.62
C LEU A 457 1.61 -3.06 -34.04
N ASN A 458 0.39 -3.22 -34.54
CA ASN A 458 -0.46 -2.12 -34.98
C ASN A 458 -0.85 -1.25 -33.79
N MET A 459 -1.26 -1.86 -32.67
CA MET A 459 -1.64 -1.12 -31.45
C MET A 459 -0.50 -0.30 -30.85
N ARG A 460 0.74 -0.74 -31.06
CA ARG A 460 1.94 0.01 -30.65
C ARG A 460 2.29 1.15 -31.60
N GLN A 461 2.02 1.00 -32.90
CA GLN A 461 2.39 1.98 -33.93
C GLN A 461 1.31 3.04 -34.17
N LEU A 462 0.05 2.63 -34.10
CA LEU A 462 -1.12 3.45 -34.46
C LEU A 462 -1.95 3.87 -33.25
N GLY A 463 -1.67 3.33 -32.07
CA GLY A 463 -2.49 3.49 -30.88
C GLY A 463 -3.67 2.52 -30.83
N VAL A 464 -4.39 2.58 -29.72
CA VAL A 464 -5.60 1.79 -29.46
C VAL A 464 -6.82 2.55 -29.98
N PRO A 465 -7.73 1.91 -30.73
CA PRO A 465 -8.99 2.54 -31.16
C PRO A 465 -9.84 3.00 -29.98
N ASP A 466 -10.50 4.14 -30.13
CA ASP A 466 -11.47 4.65 -29.15
C ASP A 466 -12.76 3.82 -29.15
N GLY A 467 -13.60 4.05 -28.13
CA GLY A 467 -14.86 3.34 -27.95
C GLY A 467 -15.80 3.49 -29.14
N ALA A 468 -15.89 4.68 -29.74
CA ALA A 468 -16.75 4.91 -30.92
C ALA A 468 -16.30 4.08 -32.13
N THR A 469 -14.98 3.99 -32.36
CA THR A 469 -14.40 3.16 -33.41
C THR A 469 -14.64 1.69 -33.14
N LEU A 470 -14.46 1.23 -31.89
CA LEU A 470 -14.74 -0.17 -31.52
C LEU A 470 -16.22 -0.53 -31.71
N GLN A 471 -17.15 0.39 -31.45
CA GLN A 471 -18.58 0.16 -31.69
C GLN A 471 -18.93 0.02 -33.18
N ASP A 472 -18.18 0.67 -34.07
CA ASP A 472 -18.40 0.61 -35.53
C ASP A 472 -17.84 -0.68 -36.16
N ILE A 473 -16.68 -1.14 -35.68
CA ILE A 473 -15.96 -2.25 -36.32
C ILE A 473 -16.17 -3.61 -35.64
N ALA A 474 -16.42 -3.64 -34.34
CA ALA A 474 -16.48 -4.87 -33.58
C ALA A 474 -17.91 -5.46 -33.55
N PRO A 475 -18.05 -6.78 -33.41
CA PRO A 475 -19.35 -7.41 -33.24
C PRO A 475 -20.00 -6.97 -31.92
N LYS A 476 -21.27 -6.57 -32.00
CA LYS A 476 -22.10 -6.17 -30.86
C LYS A 476 -22.58 -7.40 -30.08
N GLN A 477 -22.21 -7.50 -28.80
CA GLN A 477 -22.69 -8.55 -27.89
C GLN A 477 -23.65 -7.97 -26.84
N LYS A 478 -24.79 -8.62 -26.64
CA LYS A 478 -25.79 -8.24 -25.63
C LYS A 478 -25.47 -8.89 -24.28
N VAL A 479 -25.37 -8.07 -23.23
CA VAL A 479 -25.08 -8.50 -21.85
C VAL A 479 -26.29 -8.24 -20.97
N ILE A 480 -27.11 -9.28 -20.82
CA ILE A 480 -28.43 -9.21 -20.16
C ILE A 480 -28.37 -9.34 -18.64
N THR A 481 -27.24 -9.77 -18.09
CA THR A 481 -27.05 -9.91 -16.64
C THR A 481 -25.63 -9.58 -16.24
N ILE A 482 -25.48 -8.79 -15.17
CA ILE A 482 -24.18 -8.47 -14.55
C ILE A 482 -23.61 -9.65 -13.74
N GLN A 483 -24.41 -10.71 -13.52
CA GLN A 483 -23.99 -11.89 -12.76
C GLN A 483 -23.24 -12.92 -13.61
N GLU A 484 -23.36 -12.86 -14.94
CA GLU A 484 -22.65 -13.74 -15.86
C GLU A 484 -21.47 -13.00 -16.48
N VAL A 485 -20.36 -13.71 -16.62
CA VAL A 485 -19.19 -13.14 -17.27
C VAL A 485 -19.38 -13.29 -18.78
N SER A 486 -19.32 -12.18 -19.50
CA SER A 486 -19.50 -12.19 -20.95
C SER A 486 -18.22 -12.68 -21.59
N ALA A 487 -18.33 -13.71 -22.43
CA ALA A 487 -17.20 -14.29 -23.13
C ALA A 487 -17.27 -13.99 -24.63
N VAL A 488 -16.14 -13.56 -25.20
CA VAL A 488 -15.92 -13.41 -26.63
C VAL A 488 -14.72 -14.28 -27.01
N ALA A 489 -14.85 -15.10 -28.03
CA ALA A 489 -13.77 -15.93 -28.53
C ALA A 489 -13.37 -15.50 -29.95
N PHE A 490 -12.06 -15.44 -30.20
CA PHE A 490 -11.45 -15.15 -31.49
C PHE A 490 -10.68 -16.39 -31.94
N PRO A 491 -11.32 -17.32 -32.67
CA PRO A 491 -10.68 -18.55 -33.12
C PRO A 491 -9.81 -18.32 -34.36
N GLU A 492 -9.00 -19.32 -34.70
CA GLU A 492 -8.23 -19.39 -35.96
C GLU A 492 -7.21 -18.23 -36.16
N LEU A 493 -6.71 -17.64 -35.07
CA LEU A 493 -5.68 -16.61 -35.15
C LEU A 493 -4.32 -17.21 -35.53
N ASP A 494 -3.56 -16.47 -36.35
CA ASP A 494 -2.19 -16.87 -36.74
C ASP A 494 -1.27 -16.98 -35.51
N ARG A 495 -0.70 -18.18 -35.31
CA ARG A 495 0.19 -18.47 -34.18
C ARG A 495 1.45 -17.61 -34.15
N ASN A 496 1.92 -17.17 -35.31
CA ASN A 496 3.14 -16.36 -35.40
C ASN A 496 2.91 -14.87 -35.12
N THR A 497 1.64 -14.47 -35.04
CA THR A 497 1.24 -13.10 -34.77
C THR A 497 0.86 -12.94 -33.29
N SER A 498 1.30 -11.84 -32.69
CA SER A 498 0.82 -11.43 -31.36
C SER A 498 -0.38 -10.51 -31.53
N TYR A 499 -1.42 -10.74 -30.73
CA TYR A 499 -2.65 -9.97 -30.76
C TYR A 499 -2.93 -9.34 -29.40
N ASP A 500 -3.49 -8.14 -29.44
CA ASP A 500 -4.11 -7.45 -28.31
C ASP A 500 -5.63 -7.42 -28.57
N VAL A 501 -6.45 -7.62 -27.54
CA VAL A 501 -7.92 -7.47 -27.64
C VAL A 501 -8.39 -6.28 -26.84
N TRP A 502 -9.06 -5.34 -27.50
CA TRP A 502 -9.57 -4.13 -26.85
C TRP A 502 -11.09 -4.14 -26.87
N CYS A 503 -11.68 -3.75 -25.74
CA CYS A 503 -13.11 -3.77 -25.57
C CYS A 503 -13.65 -2.42 -25.07
N THR A 504 -14.89 -2.12 -25.45
CA THR A 504 -15.71 -1.04 -24.89
C THR A 504 -17.09 -1.57 -24.56
N GLY A 505 -17.80 -0.87 -23.69
CA GLY A 505 -19.14 -1.27 -23.25
C GLY A 505 -20.01 -0.06 -22.94
N GLU A 506 -21.30 -0.19 -23.24
CA GLU A 506 -22.31 0.86 -23.04
C GLU A 506 -23.45 0.31 -22.18
N TYR A 507 -24.00 1.12 -21.29
CA TYR A 507 -25.22 0.78 -20.57
C TYR A 507 -26.44 0.77 -21.50
N ASN A 508 -27.25 -0.27 -21.44
CA ASN A 508 -28.55 -0.32 -22.09
C ASN A 508 -29.49 -1.24 -21.31
N ASP A 509 -30.67 -0.75 -20.94
CA ASP A 509 -31.67 -1.50 -20.19
C ASP A 509 -32.57 -2.38 -21.07
N PHE A 510 -32.35 -2.35 -22.38
CA PHE A 510 -33.04 -3.09 -23.43
C PHE A 510 -34.55 -2.86 -23.49
N GLN A 511 -35.08 -1.82 -22.84
CA GLN A 511 -36.53 -1.56 -22.83
C GLN A 511 -37.05 -1.16 -24.22
N ASN A 512 -36.18 -0.60 -25.07
CA ASN A 512 -36.49 -0.14 -26.42
C ASN A 512 -35.83 -1.00 -27.52
N ASP A 513 -35.27 -2.17 -27.17
CA ASP A 513 -34.75 -3.13 -28.16
C ASP A 513 -35.93 -3.87 -28.83
N GLU A 514 -36.59 -3.22 -29.77
CA GLU A 514 -37.54 -3.90 -30.66
C GLU A 514 -36.78 -4.74 -31.71
N GLY A 515 -36.31 -5.93 -31.30
CA GLY A 515 -35.89 -6.98 -32.24
C GLY A 515 -34.68 -7.81 -31.81
N GLY A 516 -34.93 -9.11 -31.55
CA GLY A 516 -33.89 -10.15 -31.54
C GLY A 516 -34.06 -11.17 -30.42
N GLN A 517 -34.91 -12.16 -30.64
CA GLN A 517 -34.87 -13.46 -29.95
C GLN A 517 -33.60 -14.22 -30.32
#